data_AF-A0A7C3WGD5-F1
#
_entry.id   AF-A0A7C3WGD5-F1
#
_cell.length_a   1.000
_cell.length_b   1.000
_cell.length_c   1.000
_cell.angle_alpha   90.00
_cell.angle_beta   90.00
_cell.angle_gamma   90.00
#
_symmetry.space_group_name_H-M   'P 1'
#
loop_
_entity.id
_entity.type
_entity.pdbx_description
1 polymer ?
#
loop_
_entity_poly.entity_id
_entity_poly.type
_entity_poly.pdbx_seq_one_letter_code
_entity_poly.pdbx_strand_id
1 'polypeptide(L)'
;NYLRWFEEAFAPYHGPLPRAMYHDSYEHNSNWSPDSFDQFARRRGYRLETELPALLGSQDDDRAARVKCDYRETLSDILIEETLPLWVQWCHSRGILTCNQAHGSPGNLLDLYALADIPETEMFHTDRAKLVSKLASSAAHVTGRRLTAAETGTWLAEHFTETLADMKYLQDDLFLSGVNHISPGNPSLCVHLPRAKLRAQPGVPGILSAPRSRSPGRGRWTF
;
A
#
# COMPACT_ATOMS: atom_id res chain seq x y z
N ASN A 1 17.10 -3.75 -13.97
CA ASN A 1 15.87 -3.11 -14.48
C ASN A 1 14.69 -4.05 -14.24
N TYR A 2 13.91 -3.85 -13.17
CA TYR A 2 12.74 -4.68 -12.86
C TYR A 2 11.53 -4.40 -13.78
N LEU A 3 11.55 -3.28 -14.50
CA LEU A 3 10.47 -2.87 -15.41
C LEU A 3 10.50 -3.61 -16.75
N ARG A 4 11.56 -4.40 -17.01
CA ARG A 4 11.73 -5.16 -18.26
C ARG A 4 10.50 -6.01 -18.61
N TRP A 5 9.87 -6.61 -17.61
CA TRP A 5 8.70 -7.47 -17.80
C TRP A 5 7.49 -6.69 -18.30
N PHE A 6 7.30 -5.46 -17.79
CA PHE A 6 6.27 -4.55 -18.28
C PHE A 6 6.64 -4.03 -19.68
N GLU A 7 7.90 -3.68 -19.92
CA GLU A 7 8.35 -3.26 -21.26
C GLU A 7 8.04 -4.31 -22.32
N GLU A 8 8.38 -5.58 -22.06
CA GLU A 8 8.09 -6.71 -22.96
C GLU A 8 6.59 -6.89 -23.18
N ALA A 9 5.77 -6.75 -22.13
CA ALA A 9 4.31 -6.87 -22.24
C ALA A 9 3.65 -5.71 -23.01
N PHE A 10 4.16 -4.48 -22.87
CA PHE A 10 3.64 -3.31 -23.58
C PHE A 10 4.20 -3.17 -25.00
N ALA A 11 5.34 -3.78 -25.32
CA ALA A 11 5.99 -3.65 -26.63
C ALA A 11 5.08 -3.95 -27.84
N PRO A 12 4.25 -5.01 -27.86
CA PRO A 12 3.34 -5.28 -28.97
C PRO A 12 2.00 -4.51 -28.87
N TYR A 13 1.77 -3.74 -27.80
CA TYR A 13 0.48 -3.08 -27.56
C TYR A 13 0.47 -1.65 -28.14
N HIS A 14 -0.43 -1.42 -29.10
CA HIS A 14 -0.60 -0.11 -29.76
C HIS A 14 -1.96 0.56 -29.46
N GLY A 15 -2.70 0.05 -28.48
CA GLY A 15 -3.98 0.60 -28.07
C GLY A 15 -3.85 1.76 -27.07
N PRO A 16 -4.99 2.27 -26.57
CA PRO A 16 -5.00 3.26 -25.50
C PRO A 16 -4.34 2.73 -24.23
N LEU A 17 -3.38 3.47 -23.69
CA LEU A 17 -2.69 3.10 -22.46
C LEU A 17 -3.56 3.39 -21.22
N PRO A 18 -3.30 2.71 -20.08
CA PRO A 18 -3.93 3.05 -18.81
C PRO A 18 -3.68 4.51 -18.43
N ARG A 19 -4.66 5.18 -17.81
CA ARG A 19 -4.45 6.55 -17.30
C ARG A 19 -3.44 6.61 -16.18
N ALA A 20 -3.37 5.58 -15.35
CA ALA A 20 -2.46 5.49 -14.23
C ALA A 20 -2.01 4.05 -14.02
N MET A 21 -0.80 3.90 -13.46
CA MET A 21 -0.29 2.65 -12.92
C MET A 21 -0.28 2.74 -11.41
N TYR A 22 -0.70 1.66 -10.76
CA TYR A 22 -0.86 1.57 -9.32
C TYR A 22 0.32 0.80 -8.70
N HIS A 23 0.86 1.31 -7.59
CA HIS A 23 1.82 0.63 -6.74
C HIS A 23 1.22 0.50 -5.34
N ASP A 24 1.04 -0.75 -4.92
CA ASP A 24 0.37 -1.09 -3.69
C ASP A 24 1.24 -0.84 -2.45
N SER A 25 0.62 -0.99 -1.27
CA SER A 25 1.30 -0.85 0.01
C SER A 25 2.53 -1.77 0.10
N TYR A 26 3.55 -1.34 0.84
CA TYR A 26 4.79 -2.09 0.93
C TYR A 26 4.72 -3.17 2.02
N GLU A 27 4.65 -4.43 1.60
CA GLU A 27 4.51 -5.61 2.51
C GLU A 27 5.73 -6.55 2.46
N HIS A 28 6.79 -6.12 1.78
CA HIS A 28 7.96 -6.95 1.52
C HIS A 28 9.05 -6.71 2.57
N ASN A 29 9.97 -7.67 2.76
CA ASN A 29 11.16 -7.45 3.57
C ASN A 29 12.38 -7.34 2.64
N SER A 30 12.87 -6.12 2.42
CA SER A 30 14.09 -5.88 1.63
C SER A 30 14.96 -4.89 2.38
N ASN A 31 16.11 -5.37 2.82
CA ASN A 31 17.05 -4.62 3.63
C ASN A 31 18.48 -4.68 3.08
N TRP A 32 18.69 -5.16 1.85
CA TRP A 32 20.02 -5.34 1.27
C TRP A 32 19.98 -5.32 -0.26
N SER A 33 21.06 -4.87 -0.88
CA SER A 33 21.35 -4.93 -2.32
C SER A 33 22.84 -5.25 -2.55
N PRO A 34 23.24 -5.80 -3.71
CA PRO A 34 24.64 -6.10 -4.00
C PRO A 34 25.59 -4.90 -3.88
N ASP A 35 25.09 -3.69 -4.14
CA ASP A 35 25.82 -2.42 -4.08
C ASP A 35 25.62 -1.65 -2.76
N SER A 36 24.97 -2.26 -1.74
CA SER A 36 24.63 -1.57 -0.48
C SER A 36 25.84 -0.97 0.24
N PHE A 37 27.02 -1.61 0.19
CA PHE A 37 28.22 -1.04 0.79
C PHE A 37 28.69 0.23 0.09
N ASP A 38 28.70 0.23 -1.24
CA ASP A 38 29.09 1.39 -2.04
C ASP A 38 28.09 2.53 -1.88
N GLN A 39 26.80 2.20 -1.89
CA GLN A 39 25.69 3.14 -1.63
C GLN A 39 25.85 3.79 -0.26
N PHE A 40 26.06 2.99 0.78
CA PHE A 40 26.26 3.49 2.14
C PHE A 40 27.47 4.40 2.24
N ALA A 41 28.63 3.96 1.75
CA ALA A 41 29.87 4.73 1.83
C ALA A 41 29.76 6.07 1.08
N ARG A 42 29.16 6.06 -0.12
CA ARG A 42 28.90 7.26 -0.91
C ARG A 42 27.99 8.24 -0.19
N ARG A 43 26.95 7.75 0.50
CA ARG A 43 25.89 8.56 1.09
C ARG A 43 26.18 9.02 2.51
N ARG A 44 26.90 8.22 3.31
CA ARG A 44 27.16 8.48 4.75
C ARG A 44 28.59 8.91 5.03
N GLY A 45 29.51 8.72 4.07
CA GLY A 45 30.90 9.20 4.16
C GLY A 45 31.83 8.28 4.94
N TYR A 46 31.41 7.05 5.27
CA TYR A 46 32.25 6.03 5.91
C TYR A 46 31.84 4.62 5.49
N ARG A 47 32.73 3.64 5.70
CA ARG A 47 32.52 2.25 5.30
C ARG A 47 31.66 1.51 6.32
N LEU A 48 30.52 0.96 5.91
CA LEU A 48 29.67 0.14 6.78
C LEU A 48 30.38 -1.13 7.23
N GLU A 49 31.32 -1.64 6.44
CA GLU A 49 32.11 -2.84 6.72
C GLU A 49 32.89 -2.71 8.04
N THR A 50 33.29 -1.50 8.44
CA THR A 50 33.97 -1.26 9.72
C THR A 50 33.02 -1.23 10.91
N GLU A 51 31.72 -1.12 10.65
CA GLU A 51 30.67 -0.98 11.67
C GLU A 51 29.71 -2.19 11.73
N LEU A 52 30.02 -3.29 11.05
CA LEU A 52 29.18 -4.50 11.08
C LEU A 52 28.87 -5.00 12.52
N PRO A 53 29.82 -4.99 13.48
CA PRO A 53 29.49 -5.35 14.86
C PRO A 53 28.47 -4.42 15.51
N ALA A 54 28.49 -3.11 15.20
CA ALA A 54 27.55 -2.13 15.72
C ALA A 54 26.17 -2.26 15.04
N LEU A 55 26.15 -2.56 13.74
CA LEU A 55 24.93 -2.78 12.97
C LEU A 55 24.19 -4.05 13.40
N LEU A 56 24.90 -5.18 13.48
CA LEU A 56 24.35 -6.52 13.69
C LEU A 56 24.30 -6.92 15.18
N GLY A 57 25.00 -6.19 16.04
CA GLY A 57 25.05 -6.45 17.46
C GLY A 57 23.75 -6.10 18.20
N SER A 58 23.59 -6.73 19.35
CA SER A 58 22.52 -6.42 20.32
C SER A 58 22.86 -5.25 21.26
N GLN A 59 24.01 -4.60 21.05
CA GLN A 59 24.41 -3.43 21.82
C GLN A 59 23.42 -2.29 21.57
N ASP A 60 23.04 -1.61 22.65
CA ASP A 60 22.13 -0.47 22.66
C ASP A 60 22.88 0.76 23.20
N ASP A 61 23.99 1.08 22.54
CA ASP A 61 24.76 2.29 22.79
C ASP A 61 24.56 3.33 21.67
N ASP A 62 24.99 4.57 21.93
CA ASP A 62 24.82 5.69 20.99
C ASP A 62 25.47 5.43 19.64
N ARG A 63 26.59 4.67 19.59
CA ARG A 63 27.25 4.34 18.32
C ARG A 63 26.41 3.36 17.52
N ALA A 64 25.94 2.27 18.13
CA ALA A 64 25.08 1.28 17.48
C ALA A 64 23.77 1.91 17.00
N ALA A 65 23.17 2.81 17.78
CA ALA A 65 21.97 3.55 17.40
C ALA A 65 22.19 4.41 16.15
N ARG A 66 23.30 5.17 16.09
CA ARG A 66 23.66 6.00 14.92
C ARG A 66 23.93 5.16 13.68
N VAL A 67 24.72 4.08 13.78
CA VAL A 67 24.99 3.20 12.64
C VAL A 67 23.70 2.60 12.09
N LYS A 68 22.78 2.14 12.96
CA LYS A 68 21.47 1.63 12.55
C LYS A 68 20.57 2.71 11.95
N CYS A 69 20.69 3.97 12.40
CA CYS A 69 20.00 5.11 11.80
C CYS A 69 20.52 5.36 10.38
N ASP A 70 21.82 5.54 10.22
CA ASP A 70 22.49 5.79 8.94
C ASP A 70 22.19 4.69 7.92
N TYR A 71 22.11 3.44 8.40
CA TYR A 71 21.75 2.29 7.56
C TYR A 71 20.32 2.38 7.03
N ARG A 72 19.34 2.67 7.90
CA ARG A 72 17.93 2.82 7.50
C ARG A 72 17.75 4.04 6.61
N GLU A 73 18.45 5.13 6.88
CA GLU A 73 18.44 6.32 6.05
C GLU A 73 19.04 6.02 4.66
N THR A 74 20.11 5.23 4.59
CA THR A 74 20.65 4.75 3.30
C THR A 74 19.62 3.96 2.50
N LEU A 75 18.86 3.06 3.15
CA LEU A 75 17.78 2.32 2.48
C LEU A 75 16.68 3.28 2.00
N SER A 76 16.25 4.22 2.84
CA SER A 76 15.29 5.26 2.49
C SER A 76 15.72 6.03 1.24
N ASP A 77 16.97 6.49 1.22
CA ASP A 77 17.52 7.28 0.11
C ASP A 77 17.57 6.46 -1.20
N ILE A 78 17.92 5.18 -1.14
CA ILE A 78 17.90 4.29 -2.32
C ILE A 78 16.48 4.14 -2.87
N LEU A 79 15.47 4.00 -2.00
CA LEU A 79 14.08 3.93 -2.46
C LEU A 79 13.64 5.24 -3.12
N ILE A 80 13.95 6.37 -2.48
CA ILE A 80 13.51 7.72 -2.89
C ILE A 80 14.23 8.18 -4.16
N GLU A 81 15.54 7.96 -4.28
CA GLU A 81 16.33 8.54 -5.35
C GLU A 81 16.53 7.61 -6.54
N GLU A 82 16.49 6.30 -6.32
CA GLU A 82 16.80 5.32 -7.36
C GLU A 82 15.60 4.46 -7.70
N THR A 83 14.93 3.86 -6.73
CA THR A 83 13.93 2.81 -7.01
C THR A 83 12.62 3.37 -7.55
N LEU A 84 11.93 4.21 -6.79
CA LEU A 84 10.64 4.78 -7.22
C LEU A 84 10.77 5.70 -8.44
N PRO A 85 11.80 6.57 -8.55
CA PRO A 85 11.97 7.41 -9.73
C PRO A 85 12.10 6.62 -11.03
N LEU A 86 12.70 5.42 -11.02
CA LEU A 86 12.75 4.57 -12.22
C LEU A 86 11.34 4.21 -12.72
N TRP A 87 10.44 3.81 -11.82
CA TRP A 87 9.05 3.50 -12.18
C TRP A 87 8.25 4.75 -12.57
N VAL A 88 8.40 5.86 -11.84
CA VAL A 88 7.73 7.13 -12.15
C VAL A 88 8.13 7.61 -13.54
N GLN A 89 9.42 7.67 -13.84
CA GLN A 89 9.92 8.08 -15.16
C GLN A 89 9.46 7.14 -16.27
N TRP A 90 9.44 5.84 -16.01
CA TRP A 90 8.94 4.84 -16.95
C TRP A 90 7.45 5.06 -17.29
N CYS A 91 6.62 5.36 -16.30
CA CYS A 91 5.20 5.69 -16.49
C CYS A 91 5.06 6.99 -17.29
N HIS A 92 5.77 8.04 -16.88
CA HIS A 92 5.72 9.36 -17.53
C HIS A 92 6.15 9.33 -18.99
N SER A 93 7.18 8.53 -19.33
CA SER A 93 7.63 8.35 -20.72
C SER A 93 6.56 7.78 -21.65
N ARG A 94 5.49 7.22 -21.08
CA ARG A 94 4.33 6.62 -21.78
C ARG A 94 3.05 7.42 -21.58
N GLY A 95 3.11 8.57 -20.91
CA GLY A 95 1.92 9.38 -20.58
C GLY A 95 1.00 8.73 -19.53
N ILE A 96 1.54 7.81 -18.72
CA ILE A 96 0.82 7.13 -17.64
C ILE A 96 1.13 7.84 -16.32
N LEU A 97 0.11 8.15 -15.53
CA LEU A 97 0.28 8.70 -14.17
C LEU A 97 0.66 7.61 -13.16
N THR A 98 1.21 8.00 -12.02
CA THR A 98 1.51 7.10 -10.91
C THR A 98 0.55 7.29 -9.74
N CYS A 99 -0.03 6.19 -9.25
CA CYS A 99 -0.79 6.14 -8.00
C CYS A 99 -0.04 5.24 -7.02
N ASN A 100 0.34 5.75 -5.84
CA ASN A 100 1.25 5.04 -4.94
C ASN A 100 0.76 5.04 -3.50
N GLN A 101 0.69 3.85 -2.90
CA GLN A 101 0.57 3.65 -1.47
C GLN A 101 1.95 3.44 -0.86
N ALA A 102 2.55 4.52 -0.33
CA ALA A 102 3.92 4.47 0.18
C ALA A 102 4.05 3.85 1.59
N HIS A 103 2.96 3.68 2.33
CA HIS A 103 3.01 3.19 3.71
C HIS A 103 3.52 1.73 3.78
N GLY A 104 4.08 1.36 4.94
CA GLY A 104 4.79 0.09 5.13
C GLY A 104 6.25 0.11 4.64
N SER A 105 6.64 1.09 3.82
CA SER A 105 7.99 1.13 3.23
C SER A 105 9.07 1.52 4.24
N PRO A 106 10.32 1.01 4.07
CA PRO A 106 11.45 1.33 4.94
C PRO A 106 12.10 2.67 4.56
N GLY A 107 11.28 3.73 4.40
CA GLY A 107 11.76 5.06 4.03
C GLY A 107 10.87 6.20 4.52
N ASN A 108 11.28 7.44 4.23
CA ASN A 108 10.49 8.61 4.56
C ASN A 108 9.21 8.64 3.73
N LEU A 109 8.08 8.33 4.38
CA LEU A 109 6.78 8.21 3.74
C LEU A 109 6.36 9.49 3.00
N LEU A 110 6.67 10.68 3.52
CA LEU A 110 6.30 11.94 2.87
C LEU A 110 7.03 12.10 1.54
N ASP A 111 8.32 11.77 1.49
CA ASP A 111 9.13 11.85 0.28
C ASP A 111 8.68 10.80 -0.75
N LEU A 112 8.40 9.57 -0.29
CA LEU A 112 7.94 8.50 -1.17
C LEU A 112 6.54 8.78 -1.74
N TYR A 113 5.64 9.37 -0.96
CA TYR A 113 4.36 9.86 -1.48
C TYR A 113 4.54 11.00 -2.47
N ALA A 114 5.44 11.94 -2.19
CA ALA A 114 5.70 13.12 -3.03
C ALA A 114 6.20 12.77 -4.44
N LEU A 115 6.85 11.61 -4.62
CA LEU A 115 7.29 11.12 -5.93
C LEU A 115 6.12 10.78 -6.86
N ALA A 116 4.98 10.36 -6.33
CA ALA A 116 3.83 9.95 -7.13
C ALA A 116 2.99 11.13 -7.63
N ASP A 117 2.27 10.93 -8.74
CA ASP A 117 1.32 11.91 -9.25
C ASP A 117 0.04 11.96 -8.41
N ILE A 118 -0.34 10.81 -7.87
CA ILE A 118 -1.52 10.59 -7.02
C ILE A 118 -1.06 9.80 -5.78
N PRO A 119 -0.70 10.48 -4.68
CA PRO A 119 -0.46 9.82 -3.40
C PRO A 119 -1.75 9.13 -2.92
N GLU A 120 -1.68 7.87 -2.52
CA GLU A 120 -2.83 7.09 -2.05
C GLU A 120 -2.61 6.59 -0.61
N THR A 121 -3.60 6.81 0.26
CA THR A 121 -3.62 6.20 1.60
C THR A 121 -4.57 5.02 1.64
N GLU A 122 -4.57 4.27 2.74
CA GLU A 122 -5.63 3.33 3.06
C GLU A 122 -6.34 3.71 4.37
N MET A 123 -7.57 3.23 4.57
CA MET A 123 -8.24 3.24 5.87
C MET A 123 -9.13 2.01 6.06
N PHE A 124 -8.96 1.32 7.20
CA PHE A 124 -9.69 0.11 7.58
C PHE A 124 -10.85 0.41 8.53
N HIS A 125 -11.67 -0.61 8.84
CA HIS A 125 -12.71 -0.48 9.87
C HIS A 125 -12.16 -0.06 11.23
N THR A 126 -11.17 -0.81 11.72
CA THR A 126 -10.58 -0.68 13.06
C THR A 126 -9.39 0.27 13.11
N ASP A 127 -8.72 0.48 11.98
CA ASP A 127 -7.61 1.43 11.85
C ASP A 127 -8.03 2.66 11.04
N ARG A 128 -8.47 3.69 11.78
CA ARG A 128 -8.96 4.97 11.26
C ARG A 128 -8.07 6.14 11.67
N ALA A 129 -6.77 5.90 11.79
CA ALA A 129 -5.82 6.92 12.19
C ALA A 129 -5.73 8.04 11.12
N LYS A 130 -6.53 9.11 11.29
CA LYS A 130 -6.55 10.28 10.39
C LYS A 130 -5.17 10.88 10.13
N LEU A 131 -4.27 10.83 11.11
CA LEU A 131 -2.90 11.34 10.96
C LEU A 131 -2.06 10.50 9.98
N VAL A 132 -2.28 9.18 9.93
CA VAL A 132 -1.64 8.31 8.95
C VAL A 132 -2.15 8.65 7.55
N SER A 133 -3.46 8.79 7.39
CA SER A 133 -4.06 9.20 6.11
C SER A 133 -3.62 10.59 5.65
N LYS A 134 -3.32 11.48 6.60
CA LYS A 134 -2.76 12.80 6.30
C LYS A 134 -1.34 12.76 5.74
N LEU A 135 -0.60 11.66 5.82
CA LEU A 135 0.73 11.58 5.20
C LEU A 135 0.63 11.71 3.68
N ALA A 136 -0.29 10.99 3.05
CA ALA A 136 -0.53 11.07 1.61
C ALA A 136 -1.01 12.47 1.20
N SER A 137 -2.01 13.03 1.90
CA SER A 137 -2.53 14.36 1.57
C SER A 137 -1.53 15.47 1.85
N SER A 138 -0.69 15.34 2.88
CA SER A 138 0.37 16.32 3.18
C SER A 138 1.41 16.34 2.05
N ALA A 139 1.84 15.17 1.58
CA ALA A 139 2.75 15.08 0.45
C ALA A 139 2.12 15.72 -0.81
N ALA A 140 0.85 15.42 -1.10
CA ALA A 140 0.13 16.02 -2.22
C ALA A 140 0.07 17.56 -2.11
N HIS A 141 -0.27 18.09 -0.94
CA HIS A 141 -0.36 19.55 -0.72
C HIS A 141 0.98 20.24 -0.88
N VAL A 142 2.05 19.70 -0.28
CA VAL A 142 3.40 20.31 -0.33
C VAL A 142 3.99 20.27 -1.73
N THR A 143 3.68 19.25 -2.52
CA THR A 143 4.16 19.11 -3.90
C THR A 143 3.21 19.64 -4.97
N GLY A 144 2.07 20.22 -4.57
CA GLY A 144 1.09 20.79 -5.49
C GLY A 144 0.32 19.76 -6.33
N ARG A 145 0.24 18.51 -5.90
CA ARG A 145 -0.58 17.49 -6.55
C ARG A 145 -2.05 17.77 -6.31
N ARG A 146 -2.85 17.66 -7.37
CA ARG A 146 -4.29 17.93 -7.33
C ARG A 146 -5.08 16.82 -6.63
N LEU A 147 -4.62 15.58 -6.75
CA LEU A 147 -5.36 14.41 -6.29
C LEU A 147 -4.62 13.75 -5.13
N THR A 148 -5.38 13.42 -4.09
CA THR A 148 -4.97 12.46 -3.06
C THR A 148 -6.01 11.36 -3.04
N ALA A 149 -5.58 10.14 -3.31
CA ALA A 149 -6.45 8.99 -3.36
C ALA A 149 -6.55 8.26 -2.01
N ALA A 150 -7.56 7.40 -1.88
CA ALA A 150 -7.57 6.42 -0.80
C ALA A 150 -8.20 5.11 -1.25
N GLU A 151 -7.54 4.00 -0.92
CA GLU A 151 -8.18 2.70 -0.83
C GLU A 151 -9.20 2.71 0.31
N THR A 152 -10.46 2.46 -0.04
CA THR A 152 -11.60 2.73 0.83
C THR A 152 -12.48 1.50 0.98
N GLY A 153 -12.70 1.07 2.21
CA GLY A 153 -13.69 0.04 2.57
C GLY A 153 -13.10 -1.35 2.78
N THR A 154 -11.77 -1.46 2.83
CA THR A 154 -11.07 -2.72 3.09
C THR A 154 -11.47 -3.26 4.46
N TRP A 155 -12.09 -4.45 4.46
CA TRP A 155 -12.62 -5.13 5.66
C TRP A 155 -13.53 -4.24 6.53
N LEU A 156 -14.38 -3.40 5.91
CA LEU A 156 -15.26 -2.50 6.65
C LEU A 156 -16.28 -3.24 7.53
N ALA A 157 -16.75 -4.39 7.06
CA ALA A 157 -17.53 -5.37 7.80
C ALA A 157 -17.20 -6.77 7.25
N GLU A 158 -17.93 -7.80 7.68
CA GLU A 158 -17.87 -9.09 6.99
C GLU A 158 -18.40 -8.98 5.57
N HIS A 159 -17.95 -9.88 4.71
CA HIS A 159 -18.25 -9.88 3.28
C HIS A 159 -19.75 -9.68 2.99
N PHE A 160 -20.08 -8.65 2.21
CA PHE A 160 -21.43 -8.31 1.76
C PHE A 160 -22.39 -7.87 2.88
N THR A 161 -21.87 -7.46 4.03
CA THR A 161 -22.67 -6.95 5.16
C THR A 161 -22.47 -5.45 5.38
N GLU A 162 -21.58 -4.82 4.62
CA GLU A 162 -21.30 -3.39 4.65
C GLU A 162 -22.53 -2.58 4.22
N THR A 163 -22.92 -1.58 5.01
CA THR A 163 -24.00 -0.67 4.64
C THR A 163 -23.46 0.63 4.03
N LEU A 164 -24.31 1.33 3.29
CA LEU A 164 -23.97 2.68 2.82
C LEU A 164 -23.72 3.67 3.98
N ALA A 165 -24.32 3.42 5.15
CA ALA A 165 -24.07 4.22 6.34
C ALA A 165 -22.64 4.00 6.87
N ASP A 166 -22.15 2.76 6.87
CA ASP A 166 -20.77 2.44 7.26
C ASP A 166 -19.76 3.12 6.32
N MET A 167 -20.02 3.03 5.02
CA MET A 167 -19.20 3.68 3.99
C MET A 167 -19.18 5.20 4.16
N LYS A 168 -20.31 5.80 4.52
CA LYS A 168 -20.40 7.25 4.74
C LYS A 168 -19.44 7.71 5.84
N TYR A 169 -19.43 7.04 6.99
CA TYR A 169 -18.54 7.45 8.09
C TYR A 169 -17.07 7.30 7.72
N LEU A 170 -16.71 6.20 7.05
CA LEU A 170 -15.33 5.99 6.57
C LEU A 170 -14.91 7.08 5.58
N GLN A 171 -15.79 7.42 4.63
CA GLN A 171 -15.51 8.41 3.62
C GLN A 171 -15.42 9.83 4.19
N ASP A 172 -16.25 10.18 5.18
CA ASP A 172 -16.15 11.45 5.91
C ASP A 172 -14.79 11.57 6.61
N ASP A 173 -14.27 10.50 7.23
CA ASP A 173 -12.94 10.48 7.86
C ASP A 173 -11.81 10.69 6.84
N LEU A 174 -11.92 10.10 5.65
CA LEU A 174 -10.96 10.28 4.56
C LEU A 174 -10.99 11.73 4.02
N PHE A 175 -12.17 12.31 3.81
CA PHE A 175 -12.29 13.70 3.39
C PHE A 175 -11.70 14.67 4.42
N LEU A 176 -11.94 14.45 5.72
CA LEU A 176 -11.30 15.22 6.80
C LEU A 176 -9.77 15.06 6.84
N SER A 177 -9.27 13.95 6.30
CA SER A 177 -7.84 13.68 6.17
C SER A 177 -7.23 14.29 4.90
N GLY A 178 -8.02 14.98 4.06
CA GLY A 178 -7.55 15.67 2.85
C GLY A 178 -7.59 14.81 1.58
N VAL A 179 -8.20 13.62 1.64
CA VAL A 179 -8.46 12.78 0.46
C VAL A 179 -9.53 13.46 -0.40
N ASN A 180 -9.38 13.38 -1.72
CA ASN A 180 -10.37 13.93 -2.66
C ASN A 180 -10.63 13.03 -3.89
N HIS A 181 -9.99 11.86 -3.92
CA HIS A 181 -10.20 10.82 -4.91
C HIS A 181 -10.43 9.50 -4.17
N ILE A 182 -11.56 8.84 -4.39
CA ILE A 182 -11.92 7.63 -3.64
C ILE A 182 -11.82 6.43 -4.56
N SER A 183 -10.93 5.50 -4.19
CA SER A 183 -10.70 4.22 -4.85
C SER A 183 -11.33 3.12 -3.98
N PRO A 184 -12.30 2.33 -4.46
CA PRO A 184 -12.84 1.22 -3.67
C PRO A 184 -11.76 0.15 -3.40
N GLY A 185 -11.50 -0.15 -2.13
CA GLY A 185 -10.74 -1.32 -1.70
C GLY A 185 -11.61 -2.58 -1.81
N ASN A 186 -11.02 -3.73 -2.15
CA ASN A 186 -11.78 -4.97 -2.44
C ASN A 186 -11.74 -5.94 -1.24
N PRO A 187 -12.84 -6.67 -0.92
CA PRO A 187 -13.23 -7.89 -1.65
C PRO A 187 -14.69 -7.93 -2.20
N SER A 188 -15.54 -6.96 -1.87
CA SER A 188 -17.00 -7.07 -2.12
C SER A 188 -17.56 -6.13 -3.21
N LEU A 189 -16.86 -5.04 -3.57
CA LEU A 189 -17.47 -3.96 -4.36
C LEU A 189 -17.30 -4.07 -5.88
N CYS A 190 -16.23 -4.72 -6.37
CA CYS A 190 -15.98 -4.85 -7.82
C CYS A 190 -15.14 -6.08 -8.18
N VAL A 191 -15.60 -7.27 -7.76
CA VAL A 191 -15.06 -8.52 -8.30
C VAL A 191 -15.63 -8.75 -9.70
N HIS A 192 -14.77 -9.07 -10.67
CA HIS A 192 -15.24 -9.48 -11.99
C HIS A 192 -16.15 -10.70 -11.85
N LEU A 193 -17.41 -10.57 -12.28
CA LEU A 193 -18.35 -11.69 -12.38
C LEU A 193 -18.37 -12.20 -13.82
N PRO A 194 -17.58 -13.25 -14.16
CA PRO A 194 -17.62 -13.80 -15.51
C PRO A 194 -19.04 -14.34 -15.80
N ARG A 195 -19.57 -13.98 -16.97
CA ARG A 195 -20.95 -14.24 -17.42
C ARG A 195 -21.44 -15.70 -17.25
N ALA A 196 -20.53 -16.67 -17.12
CA ALA A 196 -20.86 -18.08 -16.94
C ALA A 196 -21.54 -18.42 -15.59
N LYS A 197 -21.49 -17.55 -14.57
CA LYS A 197 -22.12 -17.79 -13.25
C LYS A 197 -23.48 -17.09 -13.03
N LEU A 198 -23.96 -16.29 -13.99
CA LEU A 198 -25.23 -15.56 -13.87
C LEU A 198 -26.49 -16.39 -14.24
N ARG A 199 -26.33 -17.66 -14.65
CA ARG A 199 -27.44 -18.59 -14.89
C ARG A 199 -27.76 -19.45 -13.67
N ALA A 200 -28.03 -18.83 -12.53
CA ALA A 200 -28.67 -19.49 -11.40
C ALA A 200 -29.32 -18.48 -10.45
N GLN A 201 -30.30 -17.70 -10.92
CA GLN A 201 -31.37 -17.21 -10.05
C GLN A 201 -32.71 -17.16 -10.80
N PRO A 202 -33.55 -18.17 -10.61
CA PRO A 202 -34.98 -17.97 -10.45
C PRO A 202 -35.37 -18.35 -9.02
N GLY A 203 -35.92 -17.38 -8.28
CA GLY A 203 -36.54 -17.63 -6.99
C GLY A 203 -35.85 -16.90 -5.84
N VAL A 204 -36.40 -15.75 -5.50
CA VAL A 204 -36.42 -15.26 -4.12
C VAL A 204 -37.44 -16.11 -3.37
N PRO A 205 -37.06 -16.74 -2.24
CA PRO A 205 -38.03 -17.04 -1.19
C PRO A 205 -37.54 -16.50 0.16
N GLY A 206 -38.35 -15.60 0.72
CA GLY A 206 -38.86 -15.73 2.08
C GLY A 206 -37.87 -15.77 3.23
N ILE A 207 -37.80 -14.63 3.93
CA ILE A 207 -37.83 -14.60 5.40
C ILE A 207 -38.80 -15.68 5.91
N LEU A 208 -38.31 -16.66 6.66
CA LEU A 208 -39.08 -17.39 7.68
C LEU A 208 -38.14 -18.20 8.59
N SER A 209 -38.11 -17.74 9.84
CA SER A 209 -37.66 -18.44 11.05
C SER A 209 -38.22 -19.86 11.19
N ALA A 210 -37.43 -20.80 11.71
CA ALA A 210 -37.94 -21.97 12.45
C ALA A 210 -36.82 -22.60 13.32
N PRO A 211 -37.15 -23.38 14.38
CA PRO A 211 -36.51 -23.30 15.69
C PRO A 211 -35.36 -24.28 15.93
N ARG A 212 -34.48 -23.92 16.87
CA ARG A 212 -33.49 -24.82 17.46
C ARG A 212 -34.18 -25.90 18.31
N SER A 213 -34.07 -27.17 17.92
CA SER A 213 -34.28 -28.32 18.81
C SER A 213 -32.94 -28.78 19.41
N ARG A 214 -32.94 -29.00 20.73
CA ARG A 214 -31.80 -29.38 21.58
C ARG A 214 -31.38 -30.86 21.42
N SER A 215 -30.06 -31.08 21.28
CA SER A 215 -29.14 -32.00 22.01
C SER A 215 -29.40 -33.53 22.06
N PRO A 216 -28.44 -34.41 22.49
CA PRO A 216 -27.05 -34.18 22.95
C PRO A 216 -25.98 -35.11 22.33
N GLY A 217 -24.69 -34.72 22.38
CA GLY A 217 -23.59 -35.65 22.10
C GLY A 217 -22.21 -35.01 22.29
N ARG A 218 -21.45 -35.50 23.27
CA ARG A 218 -20.19 -34.99 23.80
C ARG A 218 -19.04 -34.98 22.78
N GLY A 219 -18.19 -33.96 22.86
CA GLY A 219 -16.87 -33.93 22.22
C GLY A 219 -16.08 -32.70 22.67
N ARG A 220 -15.35 -32.85 23.77
CA ARG A 220 -14.39 -31.89 24.33
C ARG A 220 -13.11 -31.96 23.50
N TRP A 221 -12.48 -30.85 23.12
CA TRP A 221 -11.01 -30.67 23.10
C TRP A 221 -10.65 -29.18 23.04
N THR A 222 -9.91 -28.76 24.05
CA THR A 222 -9.03 -27.59 24.09
C THR A 222 -7.67 -27.98 23.52
N PHE A 223 -7.11 -27.15 22.65
CA PHE A 223 -5.80 -26.49 22.80
C PHE A 223 -5.82 -25.22 21.95
#